data_AF-A0A946SV91-F1
#
_entry.id   AF-A0A946SV91-F1
#
_cell.length_a   1.000
_cell.length_b   1.000
_cell.length_c   1.000
_cell.angle_alpha   90.00
_cell.angle_beta   90.00
_cell.angle_gamma   90.00
#
_symmetry.space_group_name_H-M   'P 1'
#
loop_
_entity.id
_entity.type
_entity.pdbx_description
1 polymer ?
#
loop_
_entity_poly.entity_id
_entity_poly.type
_entity_poly.pdbx_seq_one_letter_code
_entity_poly.pdbx_strand_id
1 'polypeptide(L)'
;MSYPSGLDAIVSDAGGERILVAQTPLGISLPFASLEPGDWSHVDGREIKGAARAAAAVEHETSVRVTMLYGTEWPKGDEAVRRVLRLHAFECMDANADAVAPYVWVDRSQTTASEWVRPYMADAVAALVALSDGCHRPVPWWVPGWAAETTAWLDERLAVAGVRRVGRLEQVKNGWQSIVMRAPTGDGDVYLKALAPPGSRELAVLRDVLAPGPNVPTLLGLDAARGLVLMRDVGGVNPSESARGSLTAEDLRALTEGYARVQRSTANVAPGAVFDCRLERMPALLSAVIDDLSSLLPDDALAELDAARVRELVPAVARVCDAALRVDIPPHLVHADLDGNTVVTANGPVFYDWAAAYVSHPFLDVYEFEDSLRAATDVDGAEAAIGHYLNAWTDYAPIRELRQVVTALSAIRSVPGLIKGAHCLRHLPSAESELRTMPYAPLSQSAAAWQRSLVREIRRLPGDLAHVA
;
A
#
# COMPACT_ATOMS: atom_id res chain seq x y z
N MET A 1 24.49 29.32 -0.24
CA MET A 1 24.97 27.95 -0.52
C MET A 1 23.74 27.07 -0.61
N SER A 2 23.49 26.49 -1.79
CA SER A 2 22.49 25.43 -1.94
C SER A 2 23.01 24.22 -1.16
N TYR A 3 22.26 23.74 -0.18
CA TYR A 3 22.65 22.54 0.56
C TYR A 3 22.38 21.32 -0.33
N PRO A 4 23.29 20.34 -0.39
CA PRO A 4 23.08 19.15 -1.22
C PRO A 4 21.86 18.39 -0.72
N SER A 5 21.04 17.91 -1.65
CA SER A 5 19.97 16.96 -1.32
C SER A 5 20.61 15.66 -0.81
N GLY A 6 20.16 15.13 0.32
CA GLY A 6 20.79 13.96 0.94
C GLY A 6 19.93 13.33 2.03
N LEU A 7 20.45 12.27 2.66
CA LEU A 7 19.82 11.58 3.78
C LEU A 7 20.85 11.16 4.83
N ASP A 8 20.42 11.11 6.09
CA ASP A 8 21.14 10.38 7.14
C ASP A 8 20.67 8.92 7.12
N ALA A 9 21.61 7.98 7.16
CA ALA A 9 21.34 6.55 7.08
C ALA A 9 21.57 5.86 8.43
N ILE A 10 20.56 5.19 8.96
CA ILE A 10 20.70 4.27 10.09
C ILE A 10 20.96 2.89 9.50
N VAL A 11 22.21 2.45 9.47
CA VAL A 11 22.57 1.13 8.91
C VAL A 11 22.85 0.17 10.05
N SER A 12 22.03 -0.88 10.16
CA SER A 12 22.18 -1.96 11.15
C SER A 12 22.76 -3.21 10.52
N ASP A 13 23.40 -4.07 11.32
CA ASP A 13 23.67 -5.44 10.89
C ASP A 13 22.41 -6.32 10.93
N ALA A 14 22.48 -7.54 10.38
CA ALA A 14 21.32 -8.42 10.29
C ALA A 14 20.72 -8.80 11.67
N GLY A 15 21.52 -8.73 12.74
CA GLY A 15 21.07 -8.95 14.11
C GLY A 15 20.47 -7.72 14.77
N GLY A 16 20.61 -6.53 14.18
CA GLY A 16 20.23 -5.26 14.80
C GLY A 16 21.07 -4.89 16.03
N GLU A 17 22.23 -5.53 16.22
CA GLU A 17 23.10 -5.35 17.39
C GLU A 17 24.14 -4.26 17.16
N ARG A 18 24.64 -4.16 15.93
CA ARG A 18 25.64 -3.17 15.54
C ARG A 18 25.05 -2.15 14.59
N ILE A 19 25.53 -0.92 14.72
CA ILE A 19 25.20 0.19 13.83
C ILE A 19 26.47 0.72 13.15
N LEU A 20 26.32 1.14 11.89
CA LEU A 20 27.40 1.78 11.16
C LEU A 20 27.43 3.27 11.51
N VAL A 21 28.59 3.76 11.92
CA VAL A 21 28.80 5.18 12.27
C VAL A 21 30.03 5.73 11.59
N ALA A 22 30.02 7.02 11.29
CA ALA A 22 31.23 7.77 10.94
C ALA A 22 31.91 8.25 12.22
N GLN A 23 33.20 7.98 12.38
CA GLN A 23 33.99 8.60 13.44
C GLN A 23 34.40 10.02 13.03
N THR A 24 34.07 11.00 13.88
CA THR A 24 34.41 12.40 13.65
C THR A 24 35.19 12.96 14.85
N PRO A 25 35.93 14.07 14.69
CA PRO A 25 36.57 14.73 15.82
C PRO A 25 35.60 15.22 16.91
N LEU A 26 34.30 15.32 16.60
CA LEU A 26 33.26 15.81 17.51
C LEU A 26 32.44 14.67 18.16
N GLY A 27 32.74 13.41 17.85
CA GLY A 27 31.97 12.24 18.27
C GLY A 27 31.57 11.35 17.09
N ILE A 28 30.49 10.58 17.26
CA ILE A 28 29.95 9.69 16.22
C ILE A 28 28.78 10.35 15.48
N SER A 29 28.67 10.05 14.18
CA SER A 29 27.59 10.51 13.32
C SER A 29 26.99 9.34 12.54
N LEU A 30 25.71 9.43 12.20
CA LEU A 30 25.15 8.58 11.15
C LEU A 30 25.86 8.87 9.82
N PRO A 31 26.04 7.86 8.95
CA PRO A 31 26.44 8.08 7.57
C PRO A 31 25.49 9.05 6.86
N PHE A 32 26.06 10.03 6.15
CA PHE A 32 25.31 10.95 5.32
C PHE A 32 25.54 10.61 3.86
N ALA A 33 24.47 10.27 3.13
CA ALA A 33 24.54 9.96 1.71
C ALA A 33 23.95 11.09 0.86
N SER A 34 24.74 11.59 -0.09
CA SER A 34 24.27 12.56 -1.08
C SER A 34 23.26 11.91 -2.03
N LEU A 35 22.18 12.61 -2.35
CA LEU A 35 21.20 12.22 -3.35
C LEU A 35 21.36 12.97 -4.68
N GLU A 36 22.37 13.82 -4.78
CA GLU A 36 22.74 14.47 -6.03
C GLU A 36 23.02 13.41 -7.12
N PRO A 37 22.49 13.57 -8.35
CA PRO A 37 22.67 12.57 -9.40
C PRO A 37 24.14 12.30 -9.73
N GLY A 38 24.46 11.05 -10.07
CA GLY A 38 25.78 10.60 -10.48
C GLY A 38 25.74 9.26 -11.20
N ASP A 39 26.91 8.65 -11.43
CA ASP A 39 27.01 7.35 -12.13
C ASP A 39 26.26 6.25 -11.38
N TRP A 40 26.26 6.30 -10.04
CA TRP A 40 25.55 5.35 -9.18
C TRP A 40 24.03 5.51 -9.22
N SER A 41 23.51 6.66 -9.67
CA SER A 41 22.09 6.96 -9.67
C SER A 41 21.38 6.52 -10.95
N HIS A 42 22.04 5.76 -11.82
CA HIS A 42 21.50 5.28 -13.09
C HIS A 42 21.68 3.77 -13.25
N VAL A 43 20.63 3.08 -13.70
CA VAL A 43 20.66 1.67 -14.09
C VAL A 43 20.04 1.56 -15.48
N ASP A 44 20.74 0.92 -16.42
CA ASP A 44 20.33 0.79 -17.82
C ASP A 44 19.90 2.12 -18.48
N GLY A 45 20.64 3.19 -18.17
CA GLY A 45 20.39 4.53 -18.72
C GLY A 45 19.17 5.25 -18.14
N ARG A 46 18.51 4.70 -17.12
CA ARG A 46 17.40 5.33 -16.40
C ARG A 46 17.80 5.68 -14.98
N GLU A 47 17.38 6.86 -14.53
CA GLU A 47 17.63 7.30 -13.17
C GLU A 47 16.78 6.48 -12.18
N ILE A 48 17.44 5.90 -11.17
CA ILE A 48 16.74 5.16 -10.08
C ILE A 48 16.08 6.15 -9.12
N LYS A 49 14.92 5.74 -8.57
CA LYS A 49 14.05 6.57 -7.71
C LYS A 49 13.72 5.85 -6.40
N GLY A 50 13.12 6.58 -5.46
CA GLY A 50 12.56 6.02 -4.22
C GLY A 50 13.57 5.26 -3.37
N ALA A 51 13.15 4.09 -2.86
CA ALA A 51 13.95 3.23 -1.99
C ALA A 51 15.23 2.74 -2.68
N ALA A 52 15.17 2.39 -3.97
CA ALA A 52 16.33 1.95 -4.74
C ALA A 52 17.40 3.04 -4.83
N ARG A 53 17.01 4.31 -5.08
CA ARG A 53 17.94 5.45 -5.08
C ARG A 53 18.60 5.64 -3.72
N ALA A 54 17.80 5.58 -2.65
CA ALA A 54 18.30 5.78 -1.30
C ALA A 54 19.28 4.67 -0.89
N ALA A 55 18.98 3.41 -1.21
CA ALA A 55 19.90 2.29 -0.99
C ALA A 55 21.20 2.49 -1.78
N ALA A 56 21.12 2.76 -3.09
CA ALA A 56 22.29 2.97 -3.93
C ALA A 56 23.18 4.13 -3.46
N ALA A 57 22.59 5.22 -2.95
CA ALA A 57 23.34 6.33 -2.38
C ALA A 57 24.15 5.90 -1.14
N VAL A 58 23.53 5.10 -0.25
CA VAL A 58 24.19 4.56 0.94
C VAL A 58 25.27 3.54 0.56
N GLU A 59 25.00 2.65 -0.40
CA GLU A 59 26.00 1.70 -0.92
C GLU A 59 27.20 2.43 -1.52
N HIS A 60 26.95 3.49 -2.30
CA HIS A 60 28.01 4.30 -2.90
C HIS A 60 28.88 5.00 -1.85
N GLU A 61 28.25 5.58 -0.83
CA GLU A 61 28.93 6.33 0.22
C GLU A 61 29.71 5.41 1.18
N THR A 62 29.11 4.29 1.59
CA THR A 62 29.63 3.44 2.68
C THR A 62 30.35 2.18 2.21
N SER A 63 30.19 1.81 0.94
CA SER A 63 30.57 0.50 0.38
C SER A 63 29.89 -0.71 1.04
N VAL A 64 28.88 -0.48 1.88
CA VAL A 64 28.09 -1.54 2.52
C VAL A 64 26.83 -1.78 1.70
N ARG A 65 26.59 -3.03 1.31
CA ARG A 65 25.37 -3.43 0.60
C ARG A 65 24.17 -3.38 1.54
N VAL A 66 23.09 -2.70 1.16
CA VAL A 66 21.97 -2.46 2.07
C VAL A 66 20.61 -2.73 1.43
N THR A 67 19.64 -3.04 2.29
CA THR A 67 18.21 -3.00 1.97
C THR A 67 17.52 -2.01 2.89
N MET A 68 16.54 -1.26 2.38
CA MET A 68 15.82 -0.29 3.20
C MET A 68 14.83 -1.00 4.13
N LEU A 69 14.88 -0.69 5.42
CA LEU A 69 13.87 -1.09 6.38
C LEU A 69 12.67 -0.13 6.26
N TYR A 70 12.88 1.16 6.50
CA TYR A 70 11.86 2.19 6.36
C TYR A 70 12.47 3.57 6.11
N GLY A 71 11.67 4.46 5.52
CA GLY A 71 11.99 5.89 5.44
C GLY A 71 11.15 6.70 6.41
N THR A 72 11.74 7.73 7.01
CA THR A 72 11.00 8.75 7.78
C THR A 72 11.52 10.15 7.44
N GLU A 73 10.68 11.15 7.67
CA GLU A 73 11.02 12.56 7.49
C GLU A 73 10.86 13.33 8.81
N TRP A 74 11.68 14.37 8.97
CA TRP A 74 11.63 15.25 10.13
C TRP A 74 10.41 16.18 10.10
N PRO A 75 9.71 16.42 11.22
CA PRO A 75 8.58 17.36 11.25
C PRO A 75 9.02 18.81 10.92
N LYS A 76 8.32 19.45 9.98
CA LYS A 76 8.60 20.84 9.58
C LYS A 76 8.42 21.80 10.76
N GLY A 77 9.42 22.62 11.10
CA GLY A 77 9.23 23.74 12.04
C GLY A 77 10.41 24.16 12.92
N ASP A 78 11.47 23.34 13.07
CA ASP A 78 12.63 23.70 13.91
C ASP A 78 13.72 24.45 13.10
N GLU A 79 14.06 25.67 13.52
CA GLU A 79 15.03 26.55 12.86
C GLU A 79 16.46 25.96 12.79
N ALA A 80 16.82 25.04 13.68
CA ALA A 80 18.13 24.37 13.66
C ALA A 80 18.26 23.32 12.53
N VAL A 81 17.14 22.92 11.90
CA VAL A 81 16.99 21.67 11.12
C VAL A 81 16.63 21.90 9.64
N ARG A 82 16.74 23.12 9.11
CA ARG A 82 16.53 23.38 7.66
C ARG A 82 17.41 22.56 6.69
N ARG A 83 18.35 21.72 7.17
CA ARG A 83 19.43 21.10 6.39
C ARG A 83 19.26 19.61 6.07
N VAL A 84 18.50 18.82 6.83
CA VAL A 84 18.31 17.37 6.55
C VAL A 84 16.84 17.00 6.81
N LEU A 85 16.12 16.62 5.76
CA LEU A 85 14.71 16.27 5.83
C LEU A 85 14.46 14.75 5.85
N ARG A 86 15.50 13.94 5.59
CA ARG A 86 15.36 12.49 5.33
C ARG A 86 16.27 11.69 6.25
N LEU A 87 15.67 10.76 6.97
CA LEU A 87 16.34 9.81 7.83
C LEU A 87 15.80 8.42 7.47
N HIS A 88 16.63 7.55 6.92
CA HIS A 88 16.21 6.24 6.45
C HIS A 88 16.95 5.14 7.20
N ALA A 89 16.23 4.08 7.58
CA ALA A 89 16.80 2.91 8.21
C ALA A 89 17.07 1.81 7.17
N PHE A 90 18.17 1.11 7.36
CA PHE A 90 18.67 0.08 6.48
C PHE A 90 19.21 -1.11 7.27
N GLU A 91 19.16 -2.27 6.64
CA GLU A 91 19.84 -3.48 7.06
C GLU A 91 20.99 -3.78 6.08
N CYS A 92 22.15 -4.11 6.63
CA CYS A 92 23.28 -4.62 5.88
C CYS A 92 22.98 -6.04 5.39
N MET A 93 23.11 -6.25 4.08
CA MET A 93 22.83 -7.54 3.44
C MET A 93 24.02 -8.50 3.46
N ASP A 94 25.17 -8.07 3.99
CA ASP A 94 26.43 -8.80 4.01
C ASP A 94 26.97 -8.87 5.45
N ALA A 95 26.72 -9.98 6.15
CA ALA A 95 27.01 -10.11 7.59
C ALA A 95 28.47 -9.85 7.99
N ASN A 96 29.41 -10.01 7.05
CA ASN A 96 30.85 -9.81 7.23
C ASN A 96 31.39 -8.59 6.44
N ALA A 97 30.54 -7.66 6.02
CA ALA A 97 31.00 -6.48 5.29
C ALA A 97 31.88 -5.59 6.18
N ASP A 98 33.15 -5.48 5.82
CA ASP A 98 34.02 -4.43 6.32
C ASP A 98 33.57 -3.09 5.73
N ALA A 99 33.34 -2.11 6.59
CA ALA A 99 33.06 -0.76 6.15
C ALA A 99 34.35 -0.04 5.76
N VAL A 100 34.26 0.86 4.77
CA VAL A 100 35.40 1.69 4.37
C VAL A 100 35.50 2.91 5.29
N ALA A 101 36.72 3.32 5.65
CA ALA A 101 36.94 4.55 6.41
C ALA A 101 36.24 5.74 5.73
N PRO A 102 35.56 6.63 6.48
CA PRO A 102 35.60 6.80 7.94
C PRO A 102 34.56 5.97 8.72
N TYR A 103 33.89 5.02 8.07
CA TYR A 103 32.80 4.26 8.66
C TYR A 103 33.30 3.04 9.44
N VAL A 104 32.72 2.83 10.62
CA VAL A 104 33.02 1.69 11.49
C VAL A 104 31.74 1.12 12.09
N TRP A 105 31.72 -0.19 12.31
CA TRP A 105 30.67 -0.86 13.07
C TRP A 105 30.91 -0.66 14.57
N VAL A 106 29.89 -0.19 15.28
CA VAL A 106 29.89 -0.08 16.75
C VAL A 106 28.74 -0.88 17.34
N ASP A 107 28.98 -1.50 18.49
CA ASP A 107 27.93 -2.14 19.27
C ASP A 107 26.99 -1.07 19.85
N ARG A 108 25.69 -1.19 19.58
CA ARG A 108 24.69 -0.23 20.05
C ARG A 108 24.69 -0.06 21.57
N SER A 109 24.97 -1.14 22.31
CA SER A 109 24.99 -1.15 23.77
C SER A 109 26.17 -0.36 24.35
N GLN A 110 27.18 -0.10 23.52
CA GLN A 110 28.38 0.63 23.89
C GLN A 110 28.30 2.11 23.50
N THR A 111 27.23 2.55 22.84
CA THR A 111 27.00 3.97 22.50
C THR A 111 26.13 4.67 23.54
N THR A 112 26.48 5.91 23.86
CA THR A 112 25.72 6.80 24.74
C THR A 112 25.20 8.01 23.98
N ALA A 113 24.07 8.58 24.41
CA ALA A 113 23.45 9.73 23.74
C ALA A 113 24.40 10.94 23.60
N SER A 114 25.32 11.14 24.55
CA SER A 114 26.30 12.23 24.56
C SER A 114 27.42 12.11 23.52
N GLU A 115 27.63 10.93 22.95
CA GLU A 115 28.68 10.70 21.94
C GLU A 115 28.24 11.12 20.53
N TRP A 116 26.93 11.27 20.32
CA TRP A 116 26.38 11.65 19.02
C TRP A 116 26.59 13.13 18.74
N VAL A 117 27.12 13.44 17.56
CA VAL A 117 27.34 14.82 17.10
C VAL A 117 26.04 15.63 17.07
N ARG A 118 24.90 14.94 16.90
CA ARG A 118 23.56 15.54 16.97
C ARG A 118 22.64 14.67 17.83
N PRO A 119 21.93 15.23 18.83
CA PRO A 119 21.09 14.45 19.75
C PRO A 119 20.05 13.57 19.05
N TYR A 120 19.47 14.06 17.96
CA TYR A 120 18.42 13.30 17.25
C TYR A 120 18.90 12.00 16.63
N MET A 121 20.20 11.85 16.37
CA MET A 121 20.74 10.61 15.80
C MET A 121 20.64 9.47 16.83
N ALA A 122 20.80 9.78 18.11
CA ALA A 122 20.56 8.84 19.19
C ALA A 122 19.08 8.43 19.25
N ASP A 123 18.18 9.40 19.17
CA ASP A 123 16.73 9.16 19.18
C ASP A 123 16.28 8.33 17.96
N ALA A 124 16.87 8.60 16.79
CA ALA A 124 16.65 7.87 15.55
C ALA A 124 17.04 6.39 15.67
N VAL A 125 18.22 6.12 16.23
CA VAL A 125 18.68 4.75 16.52
C VAL A 125 17.79 4.09 17.57
N ALA A 126 17.38 4.82 18.61
CA ALA A 126 16.45 4.31 19.61
C ALA A 126 15.10 3.91 19.00
N ALA A 127 14.61 4.64 17.99
CA ALA A 127 13.38 4.28 17.26
C ALA A 127 13.53 2.96 16.51
N LEU A 128 14.67 2.71 15.86
CA LEU A 128 14.95 1.41 15.22
C LEU A 128 14.96 0.25 16.24
N VAL A 129 15.56 0.47 17.41
CA VAL A 129 15.59 -0.53 18.49
C VAL A 129 14.19 -0.82 19.00
N ALA A 130 13.40 0.22 19.29
CA ALA A 130 12.02 0.06 19.74
C ALA A 130 11.13 -0.66 18.71
N LEU A 131 11.40 -0.49 17.41
CA LEU A 131 10.72 -1.23 16.34
C LEU A 131 11.09 -2.72 16.32
N SER A 132 12.30 -3.06 16.76
CA SER A 132 12.82 -4.43 16.77
C SER A 132 12.36 -5.22 18.01
N ASP A 133 12.07 -4.51 19.11
CA ASP A 133 11.55 -5.05 20.36
C ASP A 133 10.13 -5.60 20.17
N GLY A 134 9.96 -6.90 20.46
CA GLY A 134 8.79 -7.71 20.08
C GLY A 134 7.43 -7.23 20.59
N CYS A 135 7.38 -6.33 21.57
CA CYS A 135 6.13 -5.80 22.14
C CYS A 135 5.41 -4.80 21.22
N HIS A 136 6.10 -4.24 20.22
CA HIS A 136 5.59 -3.12 19.43
C HIS A 136 5.86 -3.22 17.92
N ARG A 137 6.30 -4.37 17.40
CA ARG A 137 6.65 -4.55 15.97
C ARG A 137 5.49 -4.13 15.07
N PRO A 138 5.62 -3.03 14.30
CA PRO A 138 4.51 -2.60 13.47
C PRO A 138 4.33 -3.49 12.25
N VAL A 139 5.43 -3.78 11.55
CA VAL A 139 5.44 -4.72 10.43
C VAL A 139 6.77 -5.47 10.35
N PRO A 140 6.77 -6.74 9.90
CA PRO A 140 7.97 -7.58 9.89
C PRO A 140 9.12 -7.01 9.05
N TRP A 141 8.83 -6.41 7.90
CA TRP A 141 9.85 -5.91 6.95
C TRP A 141 10.57 -4.64 7.38
N TRP A 142 10.20 -4.05 8.52
CA TRP A 142 10.93 -2.95 9.14
C TRP A 142 11.93 -3.41 10.20
N VAL A 143 11.99 -4.71 10.47
CA VAL A 143 12.85 -5.33 11.48
C VAL A 143 14.04 -5.99 10.77
N PRO A 144 15.29 -5.76 11.21
CA PRO A 144 16.45 -6.48 10.70
C PRO A 144 16.27 -8.01 10.76
N GLY A 145 16.83 -8.71 9.77
CA GLY A 145 16.77 -10.16 9.60
C GLY A 145 15.60 -10.63 8.72
N TRP A 146 14.51 -9.85 8.63
CA TRP A 146 13.33 -10.24 7.85
C TRP A 146 13.63 -10.41 6.36
N ALA A 147 14.46 -9.53 5.78
CA ALA A 147 14.78 -9.57 4.36
C ALA A 147 15.52 -10.85 3.97
N ALA A 148 16.46 -11.30 4.80
CA ALA A 148 17.21 -12.53 4.59
C ALA A 148 16.30 -13.77 4.67
N GLU A 149 15.46 -13.87 5.71
CA GLU A 149 14.51 -14.98 5.87
C GLU A 149 13.53 -15.06 4.68
N THR A 150 12.98 -13.90 4.30
CA THR A 150 11.97 -13.83 3.23
C THR A 150 12.59 -14.09 1.86
N THR A 151 13.83 -13.68 1.63
CA THR A 151 14.57 -14.02 0.41
C THR A 151 14.81 -15.53 0.30
N ALA A 152 15.15 -16.19 1.42
CA ALA A 152 15.31 -17.64 1.43
C ALA A 152 14.00 -18.38 1.10
N TRP A 153 12.86 -17.91 1.64
CA TRP A 153 11.55 -18.44 1.28
C TRP A 153 11.22 -18.23 -0.20
N LEU A 154 11.51 -17.04 -0.75
CA LEU A 154 11.34 -16.77 -2.18
C LEU A 154 12.14 -17.75 -3.04
N ASP A 155 13.42 -17.95 -2.72
CA ASP A 155 14.30 -18.84 -3.48
C ASP A 155 13.85 -20.30 -3.40
N GLU A 156 13.35 -20.75 -2.23
CA GLU A 156 12.72 -22.06 -2.07
C GLU A 156 11.49 -22.23 -2.98
N ARG A 157 10.59 -21.25 -3.01
CA ARG A 157 9.38 -21.29 -3.85
C ARG A 157 9.70 -21.27 -5.33
N LEU A 158 10.71 -20.49 -5.74
CA LEU A 158 11.19 -20.50 -7.11
C LEU A 158 11.77 -21.86 -7.49
N ALA A 159 12.56 -22.48 -6.62
CA ALA A 159 13.12 -23.81 -6.88
C ALA A 159 12.02 -24.87 -7.05
N VAL A 160 10.95 -24.83 -6.25
CA VAL A 160 9.77 -25.71 -6.42
C VAL A 160 9.08 -25.48 -7.76
N ALA A 161 9.03 -24.23 -8.24
CA ALA A 161 8.48 -23.88 -9.55
C ALA A 161 9.43 -24.16 -10.73
N GLY A 162 10.63 -24.69 -10.49
CA GLY A 162 11.64 -24.92 -11.52
C GLY A 162 12.31 -23.65 -12.05
N VAL A 163 12.18 -22.53 -11.34
CA VAL A 163 12.71 -21.22 -11.71
C VAL A 163 13.90 -20.87 -10.81
N ARG A 164 14.84 -20.09 -11.31
CA ARG A 164 15.96 -19.57 -10.52
C ARG A 164 16.04 -18.06 -10.63
N ARG A 165 16.21 -17.38 -9.50
CA ARG A 165 16.54 -15.97 -9.43
C ARG A 165 17.94 -15.71 -9.98
N VAL A 166 18.09 -14.72 -10.85
CA VAL A 166 19.35 -14.39 -11.56
C VAL A 166 19.93 -13.04 -11.17
N GLY A 167 19.26 -12.27 -10.31
CA GLY A 167 19.72 -10.95 -9.86
C GLY A 167 19.29 -10.61 -8.44
N ARG A 168 19.57 -9.37 -8.03
CA ARG A 168 19.22 -8.84 -6.70
C ARG A 168 17.71 -8.61 -6.60
N LEU A 169 17.18 -8.68 -5.38
CA LEU A 169 15.82 -8.20 -5.12
C LEU A 169 15.84 -6.68 -5.16
N GLU A 170 14.81 -6.09 -5.76
CA GLU A 170 14.57 -4.65 -5.78
C GLU A 170 13.30 -4.33 -5.02
N GLN A 171 13.35 -3.37 -4.11
CA GLN A 171 12.15 -2.86 -3.45
C GLN A 171 11.40 -1.91 -4.38
N VAL A 172 10.21 -2.31 -4.80
CA VAL A 172 9.29 -1.51 -5.63
C VAL A 172 8.42 -0.62 -4.75
N LYS A 173 7.98 -1.15 -3.61
CA LYS A 173 7.14 -0.46 -2.63
C LYS A 173 7.57 -0.88 -1.23
N ASN A 174 7.62 0.06 -0.29
CA ASN A 174 7.84 -0.22 1.12
C ASN A 174 6.99 0.75 1.96
N GLY A 175 5.90 0.23 2.53
CA GLY A 175 5.02 0.98 3.43
C GLY A 175 4.52 0.09 4.55
N TRP A 176 3.73 0.64 5.46
CA TRP A 176 3.24 -0.10 6.63
C TRP A 176 2.18 -1.17 6.31
N GLN A 177 1.50 -1.09 5.16
CA GLN A 177 0.49 -2.10 4.79
C GLN A 177 1.11 -3.26 4.02
N SER A 178 2.13 -2.97 3.22
CA SER A 178 2.83 -3.94 2.41
C SER A 178 4.21 -3.47 1.97
N ILE A 179 5.07 -4.43 1.71
CA ILE A 179 6.30 -4.29 0.92
C ILE A 179 6.16 -5.16 -0.33
N VAL A 180 6.62 -4.63 -1.47
CA VAL A 180 6.69 -5.34 -2.75
C VAL A 180 8.14 -5.37 -3.20
N MET A 181 8.65 -6.58 -3.41
CA MET A 181 10.00 -6.83 -3.92
C MET A 181 9.93 -7.53 -5.26
N ARG A 182 10.68 -7.02 -6.24
CA ARG A 182 10.85 -7.59 -7.56
C ARG A 182 12.12 -8.44 -7.59
N ALA A 183 12.04 -9.65 -8.13
CA ALA A 183 13.19 -10.51 -8.33
C ALA A 183 13.28 -10.93 -9.80
N PRO A 184 14.40 -10.63 -10.50
CA PRO A 184 14.60 -11.09 -11.86
C PRO A 184 14.92 -12.58 -11.87
N THR A 185 14.30 -13.32 -12.78
CA THR A 185 14.53 -14.76 -12.99
C THR A 185 14.89 -15.06 -14.45
N GLY A 186 15.28 -16.30 -14.74
CA GLY A 186 15.50 -16.74 -16.13
C GLY A 186 14.26 -16.67 -17.02
N ASP A 187 13.06 -16.65 -16.44
CA ASP A 187 11.77 -16.73 -17.13
C ASP A 187 10.96 -15.42 -17.02
N GLY A 188 11.61 -14.31 -16.69
CA GLY A 188 10.98 -13.02 -16.42
C GLY A 188 10.99 -12.64 -14.94
N ASP A 189 10.46 -11.47 -14.62
CA ASP A 189 10.40 -10.99 -13.24
C ASP A 189 9.34 -11.75 -12.43
N VAL A 190 9.58 -11.86 -11.12
CA VAL A 190 8.57 -12.28 -10.14
C VAL A 190 8.44 -11.22 -9.06
N TYR A 191 7.25 -11.12 -8.47
CA TYR A 191 6.95 -10.18 -7.41
C TYR A 191 6.59 -10.91 -6.13
N LEU A 192 7.33 -10.59 -5.08
CA LEU A 192 7.04 -10.97 -3.72
C LEU A 192 6.37 -9.80 -3.03
N LYS A 193 5.18 -10.04 -2.49
CA LYS A 193 4.47 -9.06 -1.67
C LYS A 193 4.30 -9.63 -0.27
N ALA A 194 4.68 -8.86 0.73
CA ALA A 194 4.36 -9.14 2.12
C ALA A 194 3.31 -8.14 2.60
N LEU A 195 2.35 -8.60 3.38
CA LEU A 195 1.20 -7.83 3.82
C LEU A 195 1.01 -7.92 5.33
N ALA A 196 0.64 -6.79 5.93
CA ALA A 196 0.23 -6.72 7.33
C ALA A 196 -1.30 -6.65 7.43
N PRO A 197 -1.90 -7.12 8.54
CA PRO A 197 -3.31 -6.87 8.82
C PRO A 197 -3.63 -5.36 8.78
N PRO A 198 -4.82 -4.95 8.30
CA PRO A 198 -5.87 -5.80 7.75
C PRO A 198 -5.65 -6.22 6.27
N GLY A 199 -4.61 -5.70 5.61
CA GLY A 199 -4.33 -5.94 4.18
C GLY A 199 -4.00 -7.40 3.84
N SER A 200 -3.48 -8.18 4.79
CA SER A 200 -3.20 -9.61 4.61
C SER A 200 -4.42 -10.47 4.25
N ARG A 201 -5.64 -9.91 4.30
CA ARG A 201 -6.85 -10.55 3.74
C ARG A 201 -6.75 -10.83 2.24
N GLU A 202 -5.91 -10.11 1.50
CA GLU A 202 -5.60 -10.42 0.10
C GLU A 202 -5.23 -11.90 -0.11
N LEU A 203 -4.50 -12.49 0.85
CA LEU A 203 -4.09 -13.89 0.76
C LEU A 203 -5.29 -14.84 0.78
N ALA A 204 -6.31 -14.54 1.59
CA ALA A 204 -7.55 -15.32 1.63
C ALA A 204 -8.36 -15.11 0.35
N VAL A 205 -8.39 -13.90 -0.21
CA VAL A 205 -9.03 -13.61 -1.49
C VAL A 205 -8.41 -14.44 -2.62
N LEU A 206 -7.08 -14.40 -2.75
CA LEU A 206 -6.33 -15.11 -3.78
C LEU A 206 -6.40 -16.63 -3.64
N ARG A 207 -6.51 -17.15 -2.41
CA ARG A 207 -6.53 -18.59 -2.13
C ARG A 207 -7.94 -19.20 -2.21
N ASP A 208 -8.91 -18.54 -1.61
CA ASP A 208 -10.21 -19.15 -1.28
C ASP A 208 -11.39 -18.54 -2.05
N VAL A 209 -11.25 -17.32 -2.57
CA VAL A 209 -12.36 -16.57 -3.18
C VAL A 209 -12.26 -16.54 -4.70
N LEU A 210 -11.07 -16.24 -5.23
CA LEU A 210 -10.85 -16.15 -6.66
C LEU A 210 -10.56 -17.52 -7.26
N ALA A 211 -11.30 -17.87 -8.30
CA ALA A 211 -10.99 -19.04 -9.11
C ALA A 211 -9.68 -18.81 -9.90
N PRO A 212 -8.74 -19.77 -9.92
CA PRO A 212 -7.58 -19.69 -10.79
C PRO A 212 -8.02 -19.54 -12.25
N GLY A 213 -7.37 -18.64 -12.98
CA GLY A 213 -7.73 -18.37 -14.38
C GLY A 213 -6.93 -17.23 -14.99
N PRO A 214 -7.20 -16.89 -16.26
CA PRO A 214 -6.44 -15.89 -17.00
C PRO A 214 -6.68 -14.45 -16.53
N ASN A 215 -7.68 -14.21 -15.66
CA ASN A 215 -8.02 -12.85 -15.17
C ASN A 215 -7.46 -12.51 -13.79
N VAL A 216 -6.67 -13.40 -13.18
CA VAL A 216 -6.06 -13.23 -11.86
C VAL A 216 -4.56 -13.56 -11.92
N PRO A 217 -3.73 -13.09 -10.95
CA PRO A 217 -2.29 -13.30 -10.99
C PRO A 217 -1.92 -14.77 -10.91
N THR A 218 -0.86 -15.15 -11.62
CA THR A 218 -0.30 -16.51 -11.50
C THR A 218 0.56 -16.59 -10.23
N LEU A 219 0.09 -17.35 -9.25
CA LEU A 219 0.76 -17.54 -7.97
C LEU A 219 1.85 -18.62 -8.06
N LEU A 220 3.00 -18.36 -7.46
CA LEU A 220 4.12 -19.30 -7.28
C LEU A 220 4.24 -19.77 -5.83
N GLY A 221 3.65 -19.04 -4.88
CA GLY A 221 3.66 -19.41 -3.47
C GLY A 221 2.81 -18.46 -2.64
N LEU A 222 2.26 -19.00 -1.54
CA LEU A 222 1.49 -18.24 -0.56
C LEU A 222 1.79 -18.77 0.83
N ASP A 223 2.08 -17.88 1.78
CA ASP A 223 2.28 -18.17 3.19
C ASP A 223 1.39 -17.26 4.03
N ALA A 224 0.22 -17.78 4.41
CA ALA A 224 -0.76 -17.03 5.17
C ALA A 224 -0.29 -16.65 6.58
N ALA A 225 0.61 -17.44 7.19
CA ALA A 225 1.12 -17.17 8.53
C ALA A 225 2.07 -15.98 8.54
N ARG A 226 2.89 -15.84 7.49
CA ARG A 226 3.84 -14.72 7.32
C ARG A 226 3.29 -13.57 6.46
N GLY A 227 2.08 -13.71 5.91
CA GLY A 227 1.48 -12.70 5.04
C GLY A 227 2.19 -12.54 3.69
N LEU A 228 2.81 -13.62 3.17
CA LEU A 228 3.60 -13.58 1.93
C LEU A 228 2.82 -14.15 0.74
N VAL A 229 2.93 -13.49 -0.40
CA VAL A 229 2.50 -14.02 -1.69
C VAL A 229 3.59 -13.77 -2.74
N LEU A 230 3.90 -14.81 -3.51
CA LEU A 230 4.82 -14.76 -4.64
C LEU A 230 4.03 -14.97 -5.92
N MET A 231 4.15 -14.04 -6.86
CA MET A 231 3.44 -14.07 -8.14
C MET A 231 4.41 -13.84 -9.30
N ARG A 232 4.09 -14.41 -10.47
CA ARG A 232 4.77 -14.04 -11.71
C ARG A 232 4.45 -12.58 -12.03
N ASP A 233 5.38 -11.90 -12.70
CA ASP A 233 5.03 -10.68 -13.40
C ASP A 233 3.84 -10.94 -14.32
N VAL A 234 2.83 -10.08 -14.23
CA VAL A 234 1.64 -10.15 -15.08
C VAL A 234 2.05 -9.85 -16.53
N GLY A 235 2.95 -8.88 -16.71
CA GLY A 235 3.32 -8.32 -18.00
C GLY A 235 2.13 -7.67 -18.73
N GLY A 236 2.39 -6.87 -19.77
CA GLY A 236 1.32 -6.23 -20.56
C GLY A 236 1.22 -4.72 -20.32
N VAL A 237 0.05 -4.16 -20.62
CA VAL A 237 -0.20 -2.72 -20.63
C VAL A 237 -1.09 -2.32 -19.46
N ASN A 238 -0.60 -1.42 -18.60
CA ASN A 238 -1.41 -0.82 -17.54
C ASN A 238 -2.19 0.39 -18.10
N PRO A 239 -3.55 0.36 -18.10
CA PRO A 239 -4.35 1.44 -18.64
C PRO A 239 -4.09 2.81 -18.00
N SER A 240 -3.76 2.86 -16.70
CA SER A 240 -3.56 4.14 -15.98
C SER A 240 -2.22 4.81 -16.31
N GLU A 241 -1.26 4.04 -16.82
CA GLU A 241 0.05 4.52 -17.26
C GLU A 241 0.14 4.70 -18.79
N SER A 242 -0.96 4.44 -19.48
CA SER A 242 -1.01 4.43 -20.94
C SER A 242 -1.33 5.80 -21.54
N ALA A 243 -0.91 6.00 -22.80
CA ALA A 243 -1.30 7.18 -23.56
C ALA A 243 -2.77 7.10 -23.99
N ARG A 244 -3.43 8.26 -24.14
CA ARG A 244 -4.80 8.32 -24.62
C ARG A 244 -4.93 7.71 -26.01
N GLY A 245 -5.96 6.89 -26.21
CA GLY A 245 -6.25 6.17 -27.45
C GLY A 245 -5.42 4.89 -27.65
N SER A 246 -4.65 4.46 -26.64
CA SER A 246 -3.85 3.24 -26.69
C SER A 246 -4.68 1.95 -26.58
N LEU A 247 -5.85 2.02 -25.96
CA LEU A 247 -6.79 0.91 -25.87
C LEU A 247 -7.87 1.03 -26.95
N THR A 248 -8.13 -0.09 -27.63
CA THR A 248 -9.19 -0.20 -28.61
C THR A 248 -10.55 -0.42 -27.94
N ALA A 249 -11.65 -0.23 -28.66
CA ALA A 249 -12.98 -0.57 -28.17
C ALA A 249 -13.11 -2.05 -27.75
N GLU A 250 -12.38 -2.94 -28.42
CA GLU A 250 -12.34 -4.36 -28.08
C GLU A 250 -11.59 -4.61 -26.77
N ASP A 251 -10.50 -3.88 -26.51
CA ASP A 251 -9.77 -3.97 -25.24
C ASP A 251 -10.65 -3.51 -24.07
N LEU A 252 -11.38 -2.40 -24.24
CA LEU A 252 -12.33 -1.88 -23.23
C LEU A 252 -13.43 -2.90 -22.93
N ARG A 253 -13.98 -3.53 -23.97
CA ARG A 253 -14.98 -4.59 -23.85
C ARG A 253 -14.41 -5.83 -23.14
N ALA A 254 -13.24 -6.30 -23.57
CA ALA A 254 -12.58 -7.47 -22.98
C ALA A 254 -12.22 -7.24 -21.51
N LEU A 255 -11.75 -6.04 -21.16
CA LEU A 255 -11.43 -5.63 -19.79
C LEU A 255 -12.68 -5.69 -18.90
N THR A 256 -13.74 -5.00 -19.28
CA THR A 256 -14.94 -4.87 -18.46
C THR A 256 -15.77 -6.14 -18.37
N GLU A 257 -15.91 -6.89 -19.46
CA GLU A 257 -16.52 -8.23 -19.42
C GLU A 257 -15.66 -9.22 -18.61
N GLY A 258 -14.33 -9.11 -18.70
CA GLY A 258 -13.39 -9.88 -17.89
C GLY A 258 -13.58 -9.62 -16.40
N TYR A 259 -13.71 -8.36 -16.01
CA TYR A 259 -13.97 -7.99 -14.63
C TYR A 259 -15.31 -8.51 -14.13
N ALA A 260 -16.37 -8.35 -14.93
CA ALA A 260 -17.69 -8.88 -14.58
C ALA A 260 -17.66 -10.42 -14.40
N ARG A 261 -16.91 -11.16 -15.23
CA ARG A 261 -16.72 -12.60 -15.05
C ARG A 261 -16.02 -12.94 -13.74
N VAL A 262 -14.97 -12.19 -13.37
CA VAL A 262 -14.29 -12.36 -12.07
C VAL A 262 -15.28 -12.13 -10.94
N GLN A 263 -16.01 -11.01 -10.93
CA GLN A 263 -17.00 -10.74 -9.88
C GLN A 263 -18.05 -11.85 -9.81
N ARG A 264 -18.67 -12.25 -10.92
CA ARG A 264 -19.69 -13.30 -10.95
C ARG A 264 -19.19 -14.66 -10.45
N SER A 265 -17.88 -14.94 -10.52
CA SER A 265 -17.29 -16.15 -9.93
C SER A 265 -17.28 -16.15 -8.38
N THR A 266 -17.56 -14.99 -7.77
CA THR A 266 -17.48 -14.75 -6.31
C THR A 266 -18.84 -14.58 -5.62
N ALA A 267 -19.96 -14.97 -6.25
CA ALA A 267 -21.31 -14.76 -5.69
C ALA A 267 -21.53 -15.39 -4.30
N ASN A 268 -20.71 -16.36 -3.89
CA ASN A 268 -20.83 -17.10 -2.63
C ASN A 268 -19.58 -16.95 -1.74
N VAL A 269 -19.09 -15.72 -1.53
CA VAL A 269 -17.97 -15.50 -0.60
C VAL A 269 -18.36 -15.92 0.83
N ALA A 270 -17.59 -16.85 1.40
CA ALA A 270 -17.80 -17.33 2.76
C ALA A 270 -17.68 -16.19 3.80
N PRO A 271 -18.52 -16.17 4.85
CA PRO A 271 -18.39 -15.19 5.93
C PRO A 271 -16.98 -15.17 6.52
N GLY A 272 -16.40 -13.98 6.67
CA GLY A 272 -15.07 -13.80 7.27
C GLY A 272 -13.89 -14.00 6.32
N ALA A 273 -14.10 -14.47 5.09
CA ALA A 273 -13.03 -14.59 4.09
C ALA A 273 -12.50 -13.21 3.65
N VAL A 274 -13.39 -12.23 3.57
CA VAL A 274 -13.09 -10.85 3.14
C VAL A 274 -13.87 -9.89 4.04
N PHE A 275 -13.49 -8.61 4.06
CA PHE A 275 -14.26 -7.57 4.75
C PHE A 275 -15.68 -7.53 4.18
N ASP A 276 -16.68 -7.67 5.04
CA ASP A 276 -18.09 -7.67 4.63
C ASP A 276 -18.66 -6.26 4.81
N CYS A 277 -18.83 -5.58 3.68
CA CYS A 277 -19.37 -4.23 3.56
C CYS A 277 -20.65 -4.25 2.71
N ARG A 278 -21.44 -5.34 2.80
CA ARG A 278 -22.74 -5.45 2.13
C ARG A 278 -23.65 -4.28 2.49
N LEU A 279 -24.53 -3.89 1.55
CA LEU A 279 -25.38 -2.71 1.69
C LEU A 279 -26.25 -2.74 2.96
N GLU A 280 -26.71 -3.92 3.36
CA GLU A 280 -27.50 -4.16 4.57
C GLU A 280 -26.71 -3.86 5.85
N ARG A 281 -25.37 -3.99 5.80
CA ARG A 281 -24.47 -3.77 6.94
C ARG A 281 -23.88 -2.37 6.94
N MET A 282 -23.80 -1.74 5.78
CA MET A 282 -23.09 -0.48 5.57
C MET A 282 -23.55 0.65 6.52
N PRO A 283 -24.88 0.87 6.77
CA PRO A 283 -25.31 1.89 7.73
C PRO A 283 -24.81 1.64 9.16
N ALA A 284 -24.85 0.38 9.62
CA ALA A 284 -24.38 0.02 10.95
C ALA A 284 -22.85 0.17 11.06
N LEU A 285 -22.11 -0.22 10.02
CA LEU A 285 -20.66 -0.03 9.95
C LEU A 285 -20.29 1.46 9.97
N LEU A 286 -21.01 2.29 9.22
CA LEU A 286 -20.84 3.75 9.24
C LEU A 286 -21.14 4.34 10.62
N SER A 287 -22.24 3.91 11.27
CA SER A 287 -22.56 4.33 12.63
C SER A 287 -21.43 4.02 13.60
N ALA A 288 -20.86 2.82 13.53
CA ALA A 288 -19.72 2.44 14.38
C ALA A 288 -18.47 3.29 14.10
N VAL A 289 -18.22 3.71 12.85
CA VAL A 289 -17.14 4.65 12.55
C VAL A 289 -17.41 6.02 13.19
N ILE A 290 -18.65 6.50 13.11
CA ILE A 290 -19.05 7.79 13.68
C ILE A 290 -18.90 7.79 15.21
N ASP A 291 -19.32 6.70 15.87
CA ASP A 291 -19.20 6.54 17.32
C ASP A 291 -17.72 6.52 17.78
N ASP A 292 -16.82 6.02 16.93
CA ASP A 292 -15.38 5.91 17.22
C ASP A 292 -14.57 7.15 16.83
N LEU A 293 -15.15 8.20 16.24
CA LEU A 293 -14.38 9.32 15.66
C LEU A 293 -13.42 9.99 16.65
N SER A 294 -13.81 10.09 17.93
CA SER A 294 -12.96 10.65 18.99
C SER A 294 -11.70 9.82 19.28
N SER A 295 -11.72 8.53 18.96
CA SER A 295 -10.53 7.66 19.07
C SER A 295 -9.70 7.63 17.78
N LEU A 296 -10.35 7.86 16.63
CA LEU A 296 -9.74 7.78 15.30
C LEU A 296 -9.04 9.08 14.90
N LEU A 297 -9.53 10.23 15.34
CA LEU A 297 -9.09 11.55 14.92
C LEU A 297 -8.44 12.32 16.09
N PRO A 298 -7.43 13.17 15.81
CA PRO A 298 -6.99 14.16 16.79
C PRO A 298 -8.08 15.23 17.03
N ASP A 299 -8.00 15.92 18.18
CA ASP A 299 -9.03 16.88 18.62
C ASP A 299 -9.31 18.01 17.62
N ASP A 300 -8.26 18.50 16.93
CA ASP A 300 -8.36 19.54 15.91
C ASP A 300 -9.14 19.06 14.68
N ALA A 301 -8.85 17.85 14.20
CA ALA A 301 -9.56 17.22 13.10
C ALA A 301 -11.01 16.88 13.46
N LEU A 302 -11.27 16.46 14.71
CA LEU A 302 -12.62 16.20 15.20
C LEU A 302 -13.46 17.49 15.28
N ALA A 303 -12.83 18.61 15.69
CA ALA A 303 -13.50 19.91 15.77
C ALA A 303 -13.93 20.46 14.40
N GLU A 304 -13.38 19.96 13.29
CA GLU A 304 -13.85 20.30 11.94
C GLU A 304 -15.19 19.64 11.57
N LEU A 305 -15.65 18.65 12.35
CA LEU A 305 -16.83 17.86 12.06
C LEU A 305 -18.02 18.31 12.92
N ASP A 306 -19.16 18.59 12.28
CA ASP A 306 -20.42 18.80 12.99
C ASP A 306 -21.04 17.44 13.35
N ALA A 307 -20.99 17.09 14.64
CA ALA A 307 -21.48 15.81 15.15
C ALA A 307 -22.96 15.53 14.84
N ALA A 308 -23.82 16.56 14.83
CA ALA A 308 -25.23 16.37 14.48
C ALA A 308 -25.37 16.06 12.98
N ARG A 309 -24.66 16.82 12.13
CA ARG A 309 -24.68 16.60 10.68
C ARG A 309 -24.09 15.24 10.28
N VAL A 310 -23.03 14.81 10.94
CA VAL A 310 -22.39 13.52 10.71
C VAL A 310 -23.34 12.37 11.07
N ARG A 311 -24.09 12.46 12.18
CA ARG A 311 -25.07 11.42 12.55
C ARG A 311 -26.20 11.26 11.53
N GLU A 312 -26.61 12.34 10.87
CA GLU A 312 -27.62 12.29 9.79
C GLU A 312 -27.15 11.53 8.53
N LEU A 313 -25.84 11.25 8.39
CA LEU A 313 -25.32 10.45 7.29
C LEU A 313 -25.81 9.01 7.34
N VAL A 314 -25.97 8.42 8.54
CA VAL A 314 -26.40 7.02 8.71
C VAL A 314 -27.76 6.76 8.08
N PRO A 315 -28.85 7.48 8.46
CA PRO A 315 -30.16 7.26 7.83
C PRO A 315 -30.18 7.65 6.35
N ALA A 316 -29.33 8.58 5.90
CA ALA A 316 -29.24 8.94 4.49
C ALA A 316 -28.59 7.82 3.64
N VAL A 317 -27.48 7.24 4.12
CA VAL A 317 -26.84 6.08 3.50
C VAL A 317 -27.76 4.87 3.50
N ALA A 318 -28.50 4.64 4.58
CA ALA A 318 -29.49 3.56 4.66
C ALA A 318 -30.54 3.66 3.54
N ARG A 319 -31.09 4.84 3.27
CA ARG A 319 -32.05 5.03 2.17
C ARG A 319 -31.47 4.69 0.80
N VAL A 320 -30.22 5.04 0.54
CA VAL A 320 -29.55 4.70 -0.74
C VAL A 320 -29.30 3.21 -0.83
N CYS A 321 -28.86 2.57 0.25
CA CYS A 321 -28.68 1.11 0.33
C CYS A 321 -30.01 0.38 0.04
N ASP A 322 -31.09 0.78 0.71
CA ASP A 322 -32.43 0.20 0.51
C ASP A 322 -32.95 0.40 -0.92
N ALA A 323 -32.64 1.53 -1.55
CA ALA A 323 -33.03 1.81 -2.92
C ALA A 323 -32.27 0.91 -3.92
N ALA A 324 -30.96 0.72 -3.72
CA ALA A 324 -30.13 -0.13 -4.56
C ALA A 324 -30.50 -1.62 -4.44
N LEU A 325 -30.89 -2.07 -3.24
CA LEU A 325 -31.33 -3.45 -2.96
C LEU A 325 -32.69 -3.82 -3.57
N ARG A 326 -33.40 -2.90 -4.24
CA ARG A 326 -34.67 -3.22 -4.92
C ARG A 326 -34.48 -4.10 -6.15
N VAL A 327 -33.29 -4.10 -6.74
CA VAL A 327 -32.90 -5.06 -7.78
C VAL A 327 -32.08 -6.16 -7.09
N ASP A 328 -32.54 -7.41 -7.21
CA ASP A 328 -31.97 -8.55 -6.49
C ASP A 328 -30.66 -9.04 -7.12
N ILE A 329 -29.62 -8.20 -7.03
CA ILE A 329 -28.25 -8.54 -7.43
C ILE A 329 -27.51 -9.00 -6.17
N PRO A 330 -27.05 -10.27 -6.10
CA PRO A 330 -26.35 -10.74 -4.92
C PRO A 330 -25.04 -9.98 -4.72
N PRO A 331 -24.54 -9.91 -3.48
CA PRO A 331 -23.26 -9.28 -3.21
C PRO A 331 -22.12 -10.13 -3.79
N HIS A 332 -21.10 -9.46 -4.32
CA HIS A 332 -19.91 -10.07 -4.90
C HIS A 332 -18.66 -9.45 -4.29
N LEU A 333 -17.50 -10.03 -4.62
CA LEU A 333 -16.23 -9.39 -4.38
C LEU A 333 -16.14 -8.09 -5.19
N VAL A 334 -15.76 -7.02 -4.51
CA VAL A 334 -15.49 -5.69 -5.04
C VAL A 334 -13.99 -5.45 -4.86
N HIS A 335 -13.29 -5.02 -5.91
CA HIS A 335 -11.85 -4.78 -5.89
C HIS A 335 -11.50 -3.49 -5.15
N ALA A 336 -12.24 -2.41 -5.45
CA ALA A 336 -12.17 -1.09 -4.84
C ALA A 336 -10.83 -0.34 -5.00
N ASP A 337 -10.06 -0.69 -6.04
CA ASP A 337 -8.79 -0.04 -6.37
C ASP A 337 -8.31 -0.47 -7.77
N LEU A 338 -9.14 -0.36 -8.82
CA LEU A 338 -8.74 -0.88 -10.15
C LEU A 338 -7.71 0.02 -10.85
N ASP A 339 -7.62 1.29 -10.44
CA ASP A 339 -6.67 2.27 -10.99
C ASP A 339 -5.23 1.85 -10.68
N GLY A 340 -4.44 1.59 -11.73
CA GLY A 340 -3.08 1.06 -11.60
C GLY A 340 -2.97 -0.43 -11.30
N ASN A 341 -4.05 -1.10 -10.89
CA ASN A 341 -4.07 -2.52 -10.51
C ASN A 341 -4.77 -3.43 -11.54
N THR A 342 -4.88 -2.94 -12.77
CA THR A 342 -5.38 -3.70 -13.93
C THR A 342 -4.35 -3.68 -15.04
N VAL A 343 -4.13 -4.82 -15.70
CA VAL A 343 -3.24 -4.92 -16.86
C VAL A 343 -3.92 -5.67 -17.99
N VAL A 344 -3.82 -5.15 -19.22
CA VAL A 344 -4.28 -5.81 -20.43
C VAL A 344 -3.12 -6.63 -21.01
N THR A 345 -3.32 -7.95 -21.10
CA THR A 345 -2.36 -8.89 -21.68
C THR A 345 -2.87 -9.46 -23.00
N ALA A 346 -2.02 -10.18 -23.74
CA ALA A 346 -2.44 -10.93 -24.92
C ALA A 346 -3.50 -12.01 -24.62
N ASN A 347 -3.61 -12.46 -23.37
CA ASN A 347 -4.57 -13.48 -22.92
C ASN A 347 -5.82 -12.87 -22.25
N GLY A 348 -5.95 -11.54 -22.26
CA GLY A 348 -7.02 -10.81 -21.60
C GLY A 348 -6.57 -9.98 -20.40
N PRO A 349 -7.50 -9.31 -19.72
CA PRO A 349 -7.21 -8.45 -18.57
C PRO A 349 -6.83 -9.29 -17.35
N VAL A 350 -5.90 -8.81 -16.53
CA VAL A 350 -5.56 -9.37 -15.22
C VAL A 350 -5.76 -8.30 -14.17
N PHE A 351 -6.45 -8.67 -13.09
CA PHE A 351 -6.73 -7.80 -11.94
C PHE A 351 -5.92 -8.32 -10.74
N TYR A 352 -5.10 -7.47 -10.16
CA TYR A 352 -4.12 -7.83 -9.12
C TYR A 352 -4.16 -6.82 -7.97
N ASP A 353 -3.44 -7.05 -6.87
CA ASP A 353 -3.54 -6.22 -5.66
C ASP A 353 -4.96 -6.17 -5.05
N TRP A 354 -5.40 -7.32 -4.53
CA TRP A 354 -6.72 -7.45 -3.90
C TRP A 354 -6.72 -7.02 -2.43
N ALA A 355 -5.70 -6.28 -1.97
CA ALA A 355 -5.61 -5.80 -0.59
C ALA A 355 -6.75 -4.85 -0.22
N ALA A 356 -7.40 -4.26 -1.23
CA ALA A 356 -8.56 -3.41 -1.03
C ALA A 356 -9.92 -4.10 -1.02
N ALA A 357 -9.95 -5.38 -1.34
CA ALA A 357 -11.18 -6.06 -1.64
C ALA A 357 -12.12 -6.16 -0.44
N TYR A 358 -13.42 -6.07 -0.73
CA TYR A 358 -14.51 -6.32 0.21
C TYR A 358 -15.68 -6.96 -0.51
N VAL A 359 -16.63 -7.49 0.24
CA VAL A 359 -17.89 -8.01 -0.31
C VAL A 359 -18.96 -6.94 -0.20
N SER A 360 -19.59 -6.58 -1.31
CA SER A 360 -20.72 -5.64 -1.37
C SER A 360 -21.45 -5.73 -2.71
N HIS A 361 -22.27 -4.73 -3.03
CA HIS A 361 -22.92 -4.63 -4.33
C HIS A 361 -21.87 -4.46 -5.44
N PRO A 362 -21.88 -5.29 -6.51
CA PRO A 362 -20.80 -5.32 -7.52
C PRO A 362 -20.59 -3.97 -8.22
N PHE A 363 -21.68 -3.20 -8.37
CA PHE A 363 -21.65 -1.90 -9.06
C PHE A 363 -20.91 -0.79 -8.31
N LEU A 364 -20.45 -1.02 -7.08
CA LEU A 364 -19.57 -0.06 -6.40
C LEU A 364 -18.23 0.11 -7.11
N ASP A 365 -17.76 -0.88 -7.89
CA ASP A 365 -16.54 -0.76 -8.71
C ASP A 365 -16.76 -0.11 -10.07
N VAL A 366 -18.01 0.17 -10.47
CA VAL A 366 -18.26 0.75 -11.81
C VAL A 366 -17.52 2.07 -12.00
N TYR A 367 -17.36 2.85 -10.93
CA TYR A 367 -16.65 4.13 -10.97
C TYR A 367 -15.13 3.97 -11.07
N GLU A 368 -14.59 2.83 -10.66
CA GLU A 368 -13.16 2.54 -10.79
C GLU A 368 -12.74 2.41 -12.26
N PHE A 369 -13.68 2.13 -13.18
CA PHE A 369 -13.40 2.16 -14.62
C PHE A 369 -13.10 3.58 -15.13
N GLU A 370 -13.79 4.60 -14.59
CA GLU A 370 -13.52 5.98 -14.98
C GLU A 370 -12.09 6.38 -14.61
N ASP A 371 -11.65 6.02 -13.40
CA ASP A 371 -10.32 6.33 -12.89
C ASP A 371 -9.24 5.49 -13.60
N SER A 372 -9.41 4.17 -13.66
CA SER A 372 -8.44 3.24 -14.25
C SER A 372 -8.22 3.43 -15.75
N LEU A 373 -9.26 3.84 -16.49
CA LEU A 373 -9.18 4.03 -17.94
C LEU A 373 -8.90 5.49 -18.34
N ARG A 374 -8.91 6.43 -17.39
CA ARG A 374 -8.78 7.87 -17.63
C ARG A 374 -7.61 8.27 -18.54
N ALA A 375 -6.47 7.62 -18.35
CA ALA A 375 -5.27 7.90 -19.14
C ALA A 375 -5.35 7.28 -20.54
N ALA A 376 -5.94 6.08 -20.65
CA ALA A 376 -6.02 5.31 -21.88
C ALA A 376 -7.16 5.71 -22.82
N THR A 377 -8.27 6.29 -22.34
CA THR A 377 -9.46 6.60 -23.15
C THR A 377 -10.03 8.00 -22.92
N ASP A 378 -11.04 8.36 -23.69
CA ASP A 378 -11.91 9.52 -23.44
C ASP A 378 -13.19 9.14 -22.67
N VAL A 379 -14.03 10.14 -22.39
CA VAL A 379 -15.28 9.95 -21.64
C VAL A 379 -16.22 8.98 -22.36
N ASP A 380 -16.29 9.04 -23.69
CA ASP A 380 -17.15 8.15 -24.47
C ASP A 380 -16.70 6.69 -24.36
N GLY A 381 -15.39 6.44 -24.36
CA GLY A 381 -14.86 5.09 -24.12
C GLY A 381 -15.08 4.60 -22.69
N ALA A 382 -15.01 5.47 -21.68
CA ALA A 382 -15.34 5.10 -20.30
C ALA A 382 -16.84 4.74 -20.17
N GLU A 383 -17.75 5.52 -20.76
CA GLU A 383 -19.18 5.21 -20.79
C GLU A 383 -19.49 3.92 -21.56
N ALA A 384 -18.77 3.66 -22.66
CA ALA A 384 -18.88 2.40 -23.40
C ALA A 384 -18.43 1.21 -22.53
N ALA A 385 -17.32 1.34 -21.80
CA ALA A 385 -16.82 0.34 -20.87
C ALA A 385 -17.85 0.01 -19.78
N ILE A 386 -18.46 1.04 -19.16
CA ILE A 386 -19.57 0.87 -18.21
C ILE A 386 -20.74 0.13 -18.86
N GLY A 387 -21.09 0.47 -20.10
CA GLY A 387 -22.13 -0.22 -20.87
C GLY A 387 -21.84 -1.72 -21.06
N HIS A 388 -20.62 -2.08 -21.45
CA HIS A 388 -20.18 -3.47 -21.60
C HIS A 388 -20.23 -4.23 -20.28
N TYR A 389 -19.75 -3.61 -19.19
CA TYR A 389 -19.85 -4.18 -17.86
C TYR A 389 -21.30 -4.46 -17.47
N LEU A 390 -22.20 -3.48 -17.58
CA LEU A 390 -23.60 -3.64 -17.17
C LEU A 390 -24.37 -4.66 -18.03
N ASN A 391 -24.02 -4.82 -19.31
CA ASN A 391 -24.59 -5.87 -20.16
C ASN A 391 -24.40 -7.27 -19.56
N ALA A 392 -23.29 -7.53 -18.86
CA ALA A 392 -23.00 -8.79 -18.20
C ALA A 392 -23.88 -9.08 -16.96
N TRP A 393 -24.76 -8.15 -16.59
CA TRP A 393 -25.69 -8.25 -15.45
C TRP A 393 -27.16 -8.17 -15.86
N THR A 394 -27.45 -8.18 -17.17
CA THR A 394 -28.82 -8.02 -17.70
C THR A 394 -29.75 -9.20 -17.46
N ASP A 395 -29.23 -10.30 -16.91
CA ASP A 395 -30.00 -11.41 -16.37
C ASP A 395 -30.72 -11.05 -15.06
N TYR A 396 -30.24 -10.03 -14.32
CA TYR A 396 -30.90 -9.54 -13.09
C TYR A 396 -31.97 -8.49 -13.36
N ALA A 397 -31.73 -7.56 -14.29
CA ALA A 397 -32.70 -6.54 -14.69
C ALA A 397 -32.34 -5.91 -16.05
N PRO A 398 -33.31 -5.27 -16.75
CA PRO A 398 -33.03 -4.50 -17.95
C PRO A 398 -31.96 -3.43 -17.71
N ILE A 399 -31.12 -3.16 -18.72
CA ILE A 399 -29.98 -2.23 -18.57
C ILE A 399 -30.36 -0.83 -18.08
N ARG A 400 -31.58 -0.37 -18.38
CA ARG A 400 -32.11 0.90 -17.87
C ARG A 400 -32.23 0.89 -16.34
N GLU A 401 -32.72 -0.20 -15.76
CA GLU A 401 -32.85 -0.36 -14.31
C GLU A 401 -31.47 -0.52 -13.66
N LEU A 402 -30.56 -1.28 -14.28
CA LEU A 402 -29.18 -1.40 -13.80
C LEU A 402 -28.47 -0.04 -13.74
N ARG A 403 -28.64 0.82 -14.77
CA ARG A 403 -28.11 2.18 -14.75
C ARG A 403 -28.71 3.03 -13.62
N GLN A 404 -29.98 2.84 -13.28
CA GLN A 404 -30.59 3.53 -12.13
C GLN A 404 -29.95 3.09 -10.81
N VAL A 405 -29.62 1.79 -10.65
CA VAL A 405 -28.89 1.30 -9.48
C VAL A 405 -27.50 1.91 -9.41
N VAL A 406 -26.76 1.97 -10.53
CA VAL A 406 -25.46 2.69 -10.59
C VAL A 406 -25.63 4.17 -10.23
N THR A 407 -26.63 4.87 -10.74
CA THR A 407 -26.85 6.27 -10.36
C THR A 407 -27.12 6.40 -8.85
N ALA A 408 -27.94 5.52 -8.28
CA ALA A 408 -28.24 5.52 -6.85
C ALA A 408 -26.97 5.32 -6.00
N LEU A 409 -26.15 4.33 -6.34
CA LEU A 409 -24.92 3.98 -5.61
C LEU A 409 -23.86 5.08 -5.67
N SER A 410 -23.93 6.01 -6.64
CA SER A 410 -22.92 7.06 -6.81
C SER A 410 -22.84 7.99 -5.59
N ALA A 411 -23.97 8.17 -4.89
CA ALA A 411 -24.05 8.95 -3.65
C ALA A 411 -23.31 8.32 -2.47
N ILE A 412 -23.02 7.02 -2.51
CA ILE A 412 -22.38 6.28 -1.42
C ILE A 412 -21.08 5.59 -1.84
N ARG A 413 -20.56 5.86 -3.04
CA ARG A 413 -19.35 5.19 -3.57
C ARG A 413 -18.12 5.32 -2.66
N SER A 414 -18.00 6.41 -1.90
CA SER A 414 -16.90 6.66 -0.97
C SER A 414 -17.08 5.98 0.40
N VAL A 415 -18.29 5.55 0.75
CA VAL A 415 -18.62 5.00 2.08
C VAL A 415 -17.83 3.72 2.40
N PRO A 416 -17.67 2.75 1.48
CA PRO A 416 -16.81 1.59 1.74
C PRO A 416 -15.36 1.98 2.03
N GLY A 417 -14.79 2.91 1.26
CA GLY A 417 -13.44 3.44 1.46
C GLY A 417 -13.28 4.13 2.81
N LEU A 418 -14.27 4.91 3.23
CA LEU A 418 -14.35 5.54 4.55
C LEU A 418 -14.35 4.49 5.67
N ILE A 419 -15.24 3.49 5.58
CA ILE A 419 -15.36 2.41 6.57
C ILE A 419 -14.06 1.62 6.68
N LYS A 420 -13.49 1.26 5.53
CA LYS A 420 -12.21 0.53 5.45
C LYS A 420 -11.07 1.38 6.00
N GLY A 421 -11.02 2.68 5.71
CA GLY A 421 -10.02 3.58 6.25
C GLY A 421 -10.08 3.69 7.77
N ALA A 422 -11.27 3.78 8.34
CA ALA A 422 -11.46 3.70 9.78
C ALA A 422 -11.04 2.32 10.33
N HIS A 423 -11.35 1.22 9.63
CA HIS A 423 -10.88 -0.12 10.02
C HIS A 423 -9.35 -0.21 10.01
N CYS A 424 -8.67 0.34 9.00
CA CYS A 424 -7.21 0.45 8.95
C CYS A 424 -6.67 1.27 10.12
N LEU A 425 -7.27 2.43 10.43
CA LEU A 425 -6.86 3.26 11.58
C LEU A 425 -6.98 2.53 12.92
N ARG A 426 -8.06 1.76 13.14
CA ARG A 426 -8.26 0.94 14.35
C ARG A 426 -7.19 -0.14 14.51
N HIS A 427 -6.71 -0.70 13.40
CA HIS A 427 -5.76 -1.81 13.37
C HIS A 427 -4.36 -1.37 12.97
N LEU A 428 -4.10 -0.07 12.89
CA LEU A 428 -2.75 0.43 12.75
C LEU A 428 -1.97 -0.09 13.96
N PRO A 429 -0.85 -0.80 13.77
CA PRO A 429 -0.04 -1.31 14.87
C PRO A 429 0.38 -0.21 15.88
N SER A 430 0.34 1.06 15.46
CA SER A 430 0.61 2.24 16.29
C SER A 430 -0.54 2.70 17.19
N ALA A 431 -1.78 2.22 17.02
CA ALA A 431 -2.91 2.68 17.84
C ALA A 431 -2.71 2.39 19.33
N GLU A 432 -1.96 1.33 19.64
CA GLU A 432 -1.67 0.86 21.01
C GLU A 432 -0.18 0.98 21.39
N SER A 433 0.69 1.50 20.51
CA SER A 433 2.15 1.52 20.70
C SER A 433 2.70 2.93 20.94
N GLU A 434 3.64 3.03 21.88
CA GLU A 434 4.44 4.25 22.14
C GLU A 434 5.20 4.75 20.89
N LEU A 435 5.39 3.89 19.87
CA LEU A 435 5.95 4.23 18.56
C LEU A 435 5.15 5.30 17.82
N ARG A 436 3.86 5.48 18.11
CA ARG A 436 3.03 6.52 17.46
C ARG A 436 3.55 7.92 17.74
N THR A 437 4.02 8.13 18.96
CA THR A 437 4.50 9.43 19.46
C THR A 437 6.02 9.51 19.49
N MET A 438 6.70 8.40 19.23
CA MET A 438 8.16 8.36 19.18
C MET A 438 8.66 9.17 17.97
N PRO A 439 9.56 10.14 18.19
CA PRO A 439 10.25 10.82 17.09
C PRO A 439 10.87 9.81 16.13
N TYR A 440 10.83 10.10 14.83
CA TYR A 440 11.44 9.30 13.75
C TYR A 440 10.80 7.92 13.50
N ALA A 441 9.74 7.53 14.20
CA ALA A 441 9.00 6.33 13.86
C ALA A 441 8.20 6.49 12.54
N PRO A 442 8.26 5.52 11.61
CA PRO A 442 7.65 5.62 10.28
C PRO A 442 6.10 5.61 10.25
N LEU A 443 5.43 5.29 11.37
CA LEU A 443 3.97 5.14 11.45
C LEU A 443 3.21 6.47 11.55
N SER A 444 3.82 7.48 12.17
CA SER A 444 3.17 8.77 12.49
C SER A 444 2.62 9.47 11.24
N GLN A 445 3.40 9.51 10.17
CA GLN A 445 3.02 10.15 8.90
C GLN A 445 1.89 9.42 8.19
N SER A 446 1.94 8.08 8.23
CA SER A 446 0.91 7.23 7.61
C SER A 446 -0.43 7.44 8.30
N ALA A 447 -0.49 7.37 9.63
CA ALA A 447 -1.72 7.61 10.40
C ALA A 447 -2.36 8.97 10.04
N ALA A 448 -1.55 10.02 9.98
CA ALA A 448 -2.04 11.36 9.65
C ALA A 448 -2.65 11.45 8.25
N ALA A 449 -2.11 10.72 7.26
CA ALA A 449 -2.69 10.67 5.91
C ALA A 449 -4.08 10.01 5.89
N TRP A 450 -4.24 8.89 6.60
CA TRP A 450 -5.52 8.20 6.74
C TRP A 450 -6.56 9.04 7.49
N GLN A 451 -6.15 9.73 8.57
CA GLN A 451 -7.02 10.64 9.32
C GLN A 451 -7.52 11.81 8.46
N ARG A 452 -6.63 12.46 7.69
CA ARG A 452 -7.03 13.51 6.74
C ARG A 452 -8.00 12.99 5.67
N SER A 453 -7.76 11.78 5.17
CA SER A 453 -8.67 11.15 4.21
C SER A 453 -10.04 10.91 4.83
N LEU A 454 -10.11 10.39 6.06
CA LEU A 454 -11.35 10.13 6.78
C LEU A 454 -12.19 11.41 6.96
N VAL A 455 -11.56 12.51 7.43
CA VAL A 455 -12.23 13.81 7.57
C VAL A 455 -12.74 14.33 6.23
N ARG A 456 -11.93 14.25 5.18
CA ARG A 456 -12.30 14.69 3.83
C ARG A 456 -13.54 13.95 3.31
N GLU A 457 -13.56 12.62 3.42
CA GLU A 457 -14.69 11.82 2.93
C GLU A 457 -15.97 12.10 3.74
N ILE A 458 -15.88 12.22 5.07
CA ILE A 458 -17.04 12.59 5.92
C ILE A 458 -17.61 13.95 5.51
N ARG A 459 -16.76 14.93 5.22
CA ARG A 459 -17.19 16.29 4.81
C ARG A 459 -17.80 16.32 3.41
N ARG A 460 -17.38 15.43 2.52
CA ARG A 460 -17.88 15.34 1.14
C ARG A 460 -19.24 14.65 1.06
N LEU A 461 -19.45 13.61 1.87
CA LEU A 461 -20.61 12.73 1.79
C LEU A 461 -21.99 13.44 1.82
N PRO A 462 -22.23 14.51 2.60
CA PRO A 462 -23.48 15.27 2.52
C PRO A 462 -23.78 15.83 1.14
N GLY A 463 -22.75 16.25 0.40
CA GLY A 463 -22.87 16.75 -0.96
C GLY A 463 -23.24 15.63 -1.92
N ASP A 464 -22.51 14.52 -1.87
CA ASP A 464 -22.75 13.35 -2.72
C ASP A 464 -24.19 12.79 -2.51
N LEU A 465 -24.64 12.71 -1.26
CA LEU A 465 -26.00 12.26 -0.90
C LEU A 465 -27.11 13.21 -1.38
N ALA A 466 -26.83 14.51 -1.49
CA ALA A 466 -27.80 15.50 -1.96
C ALA A 466 -28.03 15.46 -3.48
N HIS A 467 -27.14 14.84 -4.26
CA HIS A 467 -27.25 14.79 -5.72
C HIS A 467 -28.19 13.67 -6.22
N VAL A 468 -28.57 12.77 -5.33
CA VAL A 468 -29.36 11.55 -5.64
C VAL A 468 -30.69 11.50 -4.86
N ALA A 469 -30.85 12.37 -3.85
CA ALA A 469 -32.11 12.61 -3.15
C ALA A 469 -33.04 13.50 -4.00
#